data_AF-A0A2N2ZU81-F1
#
_entry.id   AF-A0A2N2ZU81-F1
#
_cell.length_a   1.000
_cell.length_b   1.000
_cell.length_c   1.000
_cell.angle_alpha   90.00
_cell.angle_beta   90.00
_cell.angle_gamma   90.00
#
_symmetry.space_group_name_H-M   'P 1'
#
loop_
_entity.id
_entity.type
_entity.pdbx_description
1 polymer ?
#
loop_
_entity_poly.entity_id
_entity_poly.type
_entity_poly.pdbx_seq_one_letter_code
_entity_poly.pdbx_strand_id
1 'polypeptide(L)'
;MLHKGEIIEKAVRIKRFPITLLAKRLKKSRRYIYDIFEKQDVPLDLILKIGKIIQHDFSNDLKNLSKIPKEYQLEVITEPDISFEDVNYWKSKYFELLEQRKQLLETKLEEYFKRNKS
;
A
#
# COMPACT_ATOMS: atom_id res chain seq x y z
N MET A 1 -25.68 13.56 -12.93
CA MET A 1 -25.00 12.39 -13.52
C MET A 1 -23.63 12.26 -12.87
N LEU A 2 -23.19 11.05 -12.52
CA LEU A 2 -21.91 10.82 -11.86
C LEU A 2 -20.76 11.05 -12.86
N HIS A 3 -19.90 12.02 -12.62
CA HIS A 3 -18.76 12.32 -13.49
C HIS A 3 -17.54 11.48 -13.08
N LYS A 4 -17.31 10.35 -13.75
CA LYS A 4 -16.25 9.40 -13.37
C LYS A 4 -14.84 9.99 -13.52
N GLY A 5 -14.61 10.86 -14.51
CA GLY A 5 -13.33 11.55 -14.69
C GLY A 5 -12.91 12.39 -13.47
N GLU A 6 -13.81 13.25 -12.96
CA GLU A 6 -13.60 14.02 -11.74
C GLU A 6 -13.30 13.16 -10.50
N ILE A 7 -13.93 11.98 -10.38
CA ILE A 7 -13.65 11.06 -9.25
C ILE A 7 -12.21 10.56 -9.31
N ILE A 8 -11.75 10.17 -10.51
CA ILE A 8 -10.37 9.73 -10.72
C ILE A 8 -9.42 10.89 -10.42
N GLU A 9 -9.73 12.10 -10.90
CA GLU A 9 -8.90 13.28 -10.66
C GLU A 9 -8.76 13.57 -9.16
N LYS A 10 -9.88 13.56 -8.42
CA LYS A 10 -9.88 13.74 -6.96
C LYS A 10 -9.00 12.70 -6.27
N ALA A 11 -9.13 11.43 -6.63
CA ALA A 11 -8.31 10.37 -6.05
C ALA A 11 -6.81 10.56 -6.32
N VAL A 12 -6.44 10.90 -7.56
CA VAL A 12 -5.04 11.19 -7.96
C VAL A 12 -4.49 12.38 -7.16
N ARG A 13 -5.28 13.45 -6.99
CA ARG A 13 -4.89 14.65 -6.24
C ARG A 13 -4.76 14.39 -4.74
N ILE A 14 -5.69 13.65 -4.12
CA ILE A 14 -5.64 13.30 -2.69
C ILE A 14 -4.41 12.46 -2.39
N LYS A 15 -4.09 11.47 -3.23
CA LYS A 15 -2.89 10.64 -3.09
C LYS A 15 -1.60 11.37 -3.46
N ARG A 16 -1.69 12.62 -3.93
CA ARG A 16 -0.57 13.41 -4.47
C ARG A 16 0.25 12.65 -5.51
N PHE A 17 -0.43 11.80 -6.31
CA PHE A 17 0.24 10.93 -7.25
C PHE A 17 0.67 11.73 -8.50
N PRO A 18 1.95 11.67 -8.92
CA PRO A 18 2.42 12.46 -10.04
C PRO A 18 1.82 12.00 -11.37
N ILE A 19 1.19 12.93 -12.10
CA ILE A 19 0.54 12.68 -13.40
C ILE A 19 1.52 12.12 -14.44
N THR A 20 2.78 12.58 -14.39
CA THR A 20 3.88 12.06 -15.22
C THR A 20 4.09 10.56 -15.01
N LEU A 21 4.07 10.10 -13.75
CA LEU A 21 4.24 8.70 -13.41
C LEU A 21 3.01 7.88 -13.79
N LEU A 22 1.81 8.44 -13.62
CA LEU A 22 0.55 7.78 -13.99
C LEU A 22 0.51 7.53 -15.51
N ALA A 23 0.83 8.55 -16.30
CA ALA A 23 0.94 8.45 -17.75
C ALA A 23 1.95 7.39 -18.18
N LYS A 24 3.14 7.39 -17.55
CA LYS A 24 4.20 6.39 -17.82
C LYS A 24 3.74 4.96 -17.52
N ARG A 25 3.10 4.73 -16.36
CA ARG A 25 2.59 3.40 -15.96
C ARG A 25 1.43 2.92 -16.83
N LEU A 26 0.61 3.84 -17.34
CA LEU A 26 -0.44 3.53 -18.30
C LEU A 26 0.05 3.36 -19.74
N LYS A 27 1.33 3.66 -20.03
CA LYS A 27 1.90 3.73 -21.39
C LYS A 27 1.10 4.67 -22.30
N LYS A 28 0.73 5.84 -21.77
CA LYS A 28 -0.05 6.88 -22.46
C LYS A 28 0.58 8.25 -22.26
N SER A 29 0.14 9.24 -23.03
CA SER A 29 0.60 10.63 -22.89
C SER A 29 -0.02 11.29 -21.66
N ARG A 30 0.63 12.36 -21.14
CA ARG A 30 0.02 13.19 -20.08
C ARG A 30 -1.32 13.79 -20.51
N ARG A 31 -1.42 14.20 -21.77
CA ARG A 31 -2.66 14.72 -22.36
C ARG A 31 -3.81 13.73 -22.22
N TYR A 32 -3.58 12.46 -22.52
CA TYR A 32 -4.58 11.40 -22.36
C TYR A 32 -5.11 11.29 -20.92
N ILE A 33 -4.28 11.58 -19.92
CA ILE A 33 -4.73 11.59 -18.51
C ILE A 33 -5.67 12.77 -18.23
N TYR A 34 -5.33 13.97 -18.71
CA TYR A 34 -6.21 15.12 -18.60
C TYR A 34 -7.53 14.89 -19.34
N ASP A 35 -7.48 14.29 -20.54
CA ASP A 35 -8.67 13.93 -21.30
C ASP A 35 -9.56 12.92 -20.55
N ILE A 36 -9.01 12.08 -19.67
CA ILE A 36 -9.80 11.17 -18.81
C ILE A 36 -10.51 11.96 -17.71
N PHE A 37 -9.86 12.97 -17.14
CA PHE A 37 -10.44 13.76 -16.04
C PHE A 37 -11.67 14.55 -16.49
N GLU A 38 -11.69 15.01 -17.75
CA GLU A 38 -12.82 15.73 -18.35
C GLU A 38 -13.95 14.80 -18.86
N LYS A 39 -13.75 13.47 -18.85
CA LYS A 39 -14.77 12.54 -19.33
C LYS A 39 -15.81 12.22 -18.27
N GLN A 40 -17.07 12.46 -18.63
CA GLN A 40 -18.22 12.15 -17.78
C GLN A 40 -18.32 10.65 -17.49
N ASP A 41 -18.09 9.80 -18.50
CA ASP A 41 -18.04 8.36 -18.34
C ASP A 41 -16.65 7.81 -18.69
N VAL A 42 -16.19 6.88 -17.87
CA VAL A 42 -14.88 6.21 -18.02
C VAL A 42 -15.11 4.71 -17.84
N PRO A 43 -14.57 3.87 -18.74
CA PRO A 43 -14.70 2.42 -18.64
C PRO A 43 -14.19 1.90 -17.29
N LEU A 44 -14.93 0.97 -16.68
CA LEU A 44 -14.59 0.43 -15.37
C LEU A 44 -13.19 -0.20 -15.33
N ASP A 45 -12.79 -0.92 -16.38
CA ASP A 45 -11.44 -1.51 -16.51
C ASP A 45 -10.34 -0.44 -16.39
N LEU A 46 -10.53 0.71 -17.04
CA LEU A 46 -9.57 1.82 -16.98
C LEU A 46 -9.51 2.43 -15.57
N ILE A 47 -10.66 2.58 -14.91
CA ILE A 47 -10.73 3.10 -13.53
C ILE A 47 -9.99 2.16 -12.58
N LEU A 48 -10.25 0.86 -12.68
CA LEU A 48 -9.61 -0.15 -11.84
C LEU A 48 -8.09 -0.21 -12.09
N LYS A 49 -7.67 -0.11 -13.35
CA LYS A 49 -6.25 -0.03 -13.70
C LYS A 49 -5.58 1.19 -13.10
N ILE A 50 -6.24 2.36 -13.13
CA ILE A 50 -5.76 3.57 -12.48
C ILE A 50 -5.70 3.37 -10.95
N GLY A 51 -6.74 2.80 -10.35
CA GLY A 51 -6.83 2.50 -8.91
C GLY A 51 -5.67 1.64 -8.43
N LYS A 52 -5.34 0.57 -9.17
CA LYS A 52 -4.16 -0.27 -8.89
C LYS A 52 -2.85 0.52 -8.97
N ILE A 53 -2.72 1.45 -9.92
CA ILE A 53 -1.50 2.26 -10.10
C ILE A 53 -1.30 3.25 -8.95
N ILE A 54 -2.38 3.90 -8.49
CA ILE A 54 -2.35 4.93 -7.45
C ILE A 54 -2.64 4.39 -6.04
N GLN A 55 -2.83 3.08 -5.91
CA GLN A 55 -3.21 2.39 -4.66
C GLN A 55 -4.45 3.04 -4.01
N HIS A 56 -5.50 3.18 -4.81
CA HIS A 56 -6.78 3.72 -4.40
C HIS A 56 -7.89 2.74 -4.74
N ASP A 57 -8.78 2.50 -3.77
CA ASP A 57 -9.96 1.69 -3.96
C ASP A 57 -11.15 2.58 -4.34
N PHE A 58 -11.59 2.48 -5.59
CA PHE A 58 -12.74 3.22 -6.10
C PHE A 58 -14.09 2.58 -5.72
N SER A 59 -14.11 1.43 -5.02
CA SER A 59 -15.35 0.73 -4.66
C SER A 59 -16.29 1.58 -3.80
N ASN A 60 -15.72 2.42 -2.92
CA ASN A 60 -16.50 3.34 -2.09
C ASN A 60 -16.96 4.59 -2.87
N ASP A 61 -16.16 5.08 -3.81
CA ASP A 61 -16.48 6.27 -4.61
C ASP A 61 -17.51 5.98 -5.71
N LEU A 62 -17.52 4.73 -6.17
CA LEU A 62 -18.41 4.24 -7.23
C LEU A 62 -19.61 3.46 -6.67
N LYS A 63 -20.00 3.65 -5.40
CA LYS A 63 -21.14 2.96 -4.75
C LYS A 63 -22.46 2.98 -5.52
N ASN A 64 -22.62 3.86 -6.51
CA ASN A 64 -23.78 3.91 -7.41
C ASN A 64 -23.63 3.09 -8.71
N LEU A 65 -22.47 2.48 -8.98
CA LEU A 65 -22.28 1.54 -10.08
C LEU A 65 -22.62 0.15 -9.56
N SER A 66 -23.82 -0.31 -9.91
CA SER A 66 -24.30 -1.67 -9.68
C SER A 66 -23.21 -2.73 -9.87
N LYS A 67 -22.89 -3.43 -8.77
CA LYS A 67 -22.13 -4.69 -8.71
C LYS A 67 -20.82 -4.68 -9.51
N ILE A 68 -19.77 -4.14 -8.90
CA ILE A 68 -18.38 -4.44 -9.30
C ILE A 68 -18.22 -5.99 -9.28
N PRO A 69 -17.79 -6.63 -10.39
CA PRO A 69 -17.55 -8.06 -10.43
C PRO A 69 -16.54 -8.45 -9.35
N LYS A 70 -16.80 -9.56 -8.64
CA LYS A 70 -15.98 -10.03 -7.49
C LYS A 70 -14.48 -10.10 -7.79
N GLU A 71 -14.11 -10.38 -9.04
CA GLU A 71 -12.72 -10.48 -9.51
C GLU A 71 -11.92 -9.16 -9.46
N TYR A 72 -12.60 -8.03 -9.27
CA TYR A 72 -11.99 -6.70 -9.21
C TYR A 72 -12.25 -5.97 -7.89
N GLN A 73 -12.94 -6.61 -6.95
CA GLN A 73 -12.78 -6.22 -5.54
C GLN A 73 -11.29 -6.42 -5.28
N LEU A 74 -10.59 -5.35 -4.88
CA LEU A 74 -9.29 -5.55 -4.26
C LEU A 74 -9.55 -6.63 -3.21
N GLU A 75 -8.82 -7.75 -3.29
CA GLU A 75 -8.65 -8.55 -2.09
C GLU A 75 -8.23 -7.50 -1.08
N VAL A 76 -9.15 -7.19 -0.15
CA VAL A 76 -8.75 -6.59 1.09
C VAL A 76 -7.63 -7.53 1.47
N ILE A 77 -6.40 -7.02 1.49
CA ILE A 77 -5.40 -7.63 2.33
C ILE A 77 -5.98 -7.39 3.73
N THR A 78 -7.05 -8.13 4.08
CA THR A 78 -7.17 -8.75 5.36
C THR A 78 -5.80 -9.34 5.45
N GLU A 79 -5.01 -8.76 6.36
CA GLU A 79 -3.82 -9.40 6.87
C GLU A 79 -4.11 -10.90 6.80
N PRO A 80 -3.26 -11.71 6.13
CA PRO A 80 -3.47 -13.15 6.15
C PRO A 80 -3.88 -13.50 7.57
N ASP A 81 -4.92 -14.32 7.73
CA ASP A 81 -5.43 -14.75 9.04
C ASP A 81 -4.32 -15.55 9.74
N ILE A 82 -3.26 -14.83 10.11
CA ILE A 82 -2.16 -15.25 10.91
C ILE A 82 -2.82 -15.21 12.27
N SER A 83 -3.10 -16.39 12.78
CA SER A 83 -3.65 -16.56 14.11
C SER A 83 -2.90 -15.63 15.07
N PHE A 84 -3.62 -14.97 15.96
CA PHE A 84 -3.00 -14.14 17.00
C PHE A 84 -1.90 -14.92 17.76
N GLU A 85 -2.06 -16.23 17.88
CA GLU A 85 -1.05 -17.18 18.36
C GLU A 85 0.24 -17.18 17.53
N ASP A 86 0.15 -17.21 16.19
CA ASP A 86 1.31 -17.22 15.29
C ASP A 86 2.06 -15.88 15.34
N VAL A 87 1.34 -14.75 15.38
CA VAL A 87 1.97 -13.43 15.55
C VAL A 87 2.71 -13.36 16.88
N ASN A 88 2.09 -13.82 17.97
CA ASN A 88 2.70 -13.81 19.29
C ASN A 88 3.88 -14.77 19.42
N TYR A 89 3.84 -15.92 18.74
CA TYR A 89 4.94 -16.87 18.68
C TYR A 89 6.18 -16.23 18.05
N TRP A 90 6.03 -15.62 16.87
CA TRP A 90 7.14 -14.97 16.18
C TRP A 90 7.62 -13.72 16.90
N LYS A 91 6.70 -12.95 17.50
CA LYS A 91 7.04 -11.80 18.35
C LYS A 91 7.89 -12.24 19.55
N SER A 92 7.49 -13.30 20.25
CA SER A 92 8.24 -13.85 21.38
C SER A 92 9.63 -14.33 20.96
N LYS A 93 9.72 -15.05 19.84
CA LYS A 93 11.01 -15.49 19.27
C LYS A 93 11.94 -14.33 18.93
N TYR A 94 11.40 -13.25 18.39
CA TYR A 94 12.16 -12.03 18.10
C TYR A 94 12.66 -11.35 19.38
N PHE A 95 11.82 -11.24 20.41
CA PHE A 95 12.22 -10.68 21.70
C PHE A 95 13.32 -11.49 22.37
N GLU A 96 13.20 -12.82 22.38
CA GLU A 96 14.22 -13.73 22.92
C GLU A 96 15.58 -13.51 22.24
N LEU A 97 15.59 -13.39 20.91
CA LEU A 97 16.80 -13.15 20.14
C LEU A 97 17.43 -11.78 20.45
N LEU A 98 16.62 -10.73 20.61
CA LEU A 98 17.09 -9.41 21.00
C LEU A 98 17.73 -9.42 22.39
N GLU A 99 17.12 -10.14 23.33
CA GLU A 99 17.61 -10.25 24.70
C GLU A 99 18.93 -11.02 24.77
N GLN A 100 19.03 -12.15 24.07
CA GLN A 100 20.28 -12.90 23.93
C GLN A 100 21.40 -12.03 23.31
N ARG A 101 21.07 -11.26 22.27
CA ARG A 101 22.03 -10.34 21.66
C ARG A 101 22.48 -9.25 22.64
N LYS A 102 21.56 -8.69 23.43
CA LYS A 102 21.87 -7.69 24.46
C LYS A 102 22.82 -8.26 25.52
N GLN A 103 22.53 -9.46 26.04
CA GLN A 103 23.38 -10.14 27.02
C GLN A 103 24.79 -10.41 26.49
N LEU A 104 24.91 -10.85 25.23
CA LEU A 104 26.21 -11.05 24.59
C LEU A 104 27.00 -9.75 24.45
N LEU A 105 26.33 -8.63 24.14
CA LEU A 105 26.95 -7.30 24.09
C LEU A 105 27.44 -6.86 25.46
N GLU A 106 26.61 -7.03 26.50
CA GLU A 106 26.98 -6.70 27.89
C GLU A 106 28.18 -7.53 28.36
N THR A 107 28.17 -8.85 28.09
CA THR A 107 29.28 -9.75 28.44
C THR A 107 30.59 -9.31 27.76
N LYS A 108 30.54 -9.04 26.45
CA LYS A 108 31.72 -8.55 25.70
C LYS A 108 32.22 -7.22 26.22
N LEU A 109 31.31 -6.33 26.61
CA LEU A 109 31.65 -5.03 27.17
C LEU A 109 32.37 -5.20 28.52
N GLU A 110 31.86 -6.07 29.40
CA GLU A 110 32.51 -6.39 30.67
C GLU A 110 33.90 -7.01 30.48
N GLU A 111 34.04 -7.95 29.55
CA GLU A 111 35.33 -8.56 29.21
C GLU A 111 36.35 -7.53 28.70
N TYR A 112 35.92 -6.60 27.84
CA TYR A 112 36.75 -5.50 27.35
C TYR A 112 37.25 -4.62 28.51
N PHE A 113 36.35 -4.24 29.42
CA PHE A 113 36.75 -3.42 30.57
C PHE A 113 37.64 -4.18 31.56
N LYS A 114 37.42 -5.49 31.76
CA LYS A 114 38.30 -6.33 32.61
C LYS A 114 39.71 -6.46 32.03
N ARG A 115 39.86 -6.60 30.71
CA ARG A 115 41.17 -6.71 30.04
C ARG A 115 41.97 -5.40 30.04
N ASN A 116 41.32 -4.25 30.00
CA ASN A 116 41.97 -2.94 29.91
C ASN A 116 42.16 -2.25 31.28
N LYS A 117 41.86 -2.94 32.39
CA LYS A 117 42.03 -2.44 33.76
C LYS A 117 43.23 -3.04 34.49
N SER A 118 44.12 -3.73 33.76
CA SER A 118 45.40 -4.25 34.25
C SER A 118 46.58 -3.57 33.57
#